data_AF-A0A5B2UEM5-F1
#
_entry.id   AF-A0A5B2UEM5-F1
#
_cell.length_a   1.000
_cell.length_b   1.000
_cell.length_c   1.000
_cell.angle_alpha   90.00
_cell.angle_beta   90.00
_cell.angle_gamma   90.00
#
_symmetry.space_group_name_H-M   'P 1'
#
loop_
_entity.id
_entity.type
_entity.pdbx_description
1 polymer ?
#
loop_
_entity_poly.entity_id
_entity_poly.type
_entity_poly.pdbx_seq_one_letter_code
_entity_poly.pdbx_strand_id
1 'polypeptide(L)'
;MKLKLSAAVFSLTTAVLSAQIKDTLAEKMLVYQLPIGGWGKQLDDKSVVNYNLPLDKDLLKKIKATGDDHATIDNNATSREINALIKAYSTTKNPEYLKSAEKGISYLLLMQYKNGGFPQYYPNSGLYRKQVTYNDNAMINALTVLYNVAEGKNDFDVVDSKLKEKSKIAVQKGIECILKTQVLQKGNPTIWGDQYNEITLQPDKARAFEPISLATGESVGIIRFLMLQPVTPEVEKSIKSAVKWFKQNKIEGYSYNVSKVNGKAVRTLAEDKNSVIWARFYDINSNKPLFGDRDGSVKYNYNEVSEERRNGYSWFGDFADKLINKEYPKWLEKNKISE
;
A
#
# COMPACT_ATOMS: atom_id res chain seq x y z
N MET A 1 72.75 14.55 35.94
CA MET A 1 71.44 15.23 35.79
C MET A 1 70.93 14.93 34.39
N LYS A 2 69.76 14.27 34.28
CA LYS A 2 69.14 13.82 33.01
C LYS A 2 68.63 15.01 32.22
N LEU A 3 68.68 14.97 30.89
CA LEU A 3 67.60 15.53 30.06
C LEU A 3 67.57 14.78 28.72
N LYS A 4 66.60 13.86 28.54
CA LYS A 4 66.24 13.29 27.25
C LYS A 4 65.15 14.19 26.66
N LEU A 5 65.42 14.80 25.51
CA LEU A 5 64.43 15.56 24.76
C LEU A 5 63.68 14.57 23.84
N SER A 6 62.43 14.27 24.19
CA SER A 6 61.53 13.49 23.33
C SER A 6 60.74 14.46 22.44
N ALA A 7 60.96 14.38 21.13
CA ALA A 7 60.15 15.11 20.16
C ALA A 7 58.80 14.37 19.98
N ALA A 8 57.71 15.01 20.40
CA ALA A 8 56.36 14.53 20.14
C ALA A 8 55.95 14.96 18.71
N VAL A 9 55.75 13.99 17.82
CA VAL A 9 55.17 14.22 16.50
C VAL A 9 53.65 14.25 16.67
N PHE A 10 53.06 15.44 16.59
CA PHE A 10 51.62 15.62 16.48
C PHE A 10 51.18 15.30 15.04
N SER A 11 50.60 14.12 14.83
CA SER A 11 49.89 13.83 13.59
C SER A 11 48.57 14.61 13.55
N LEU A 12 48.54 15.73 12.81
CA LEU A 12 47.31 16.41 12.45
C LEU A 12 46.54 15.52 11.46
N THR A 13 45.53 14.79 11.93
CA THR A 13 44.53 14.18 11.05
C THR A 13 43.56 15.28 10.61
N THR A 14 43.79 15.83 9.41
CA THR A 14 42.82 16.71 8.76
C THR A 14 41.60 15.88 8.35
N ALA A 15 40.53 15.91 9.14
CA ALA A 15 39.24 15.38 8.71
C ALA A 15 38.72 16.25 7.56
N VAL A 16 38.77 15.73 6.35
CA VAL A 16 38.13 16.35 5.19
C VAL A 16 36.62 16.20 5.38
N LEU A 17 35.97 17.24 5.90
CA LEU A 17 34.52 17.37 5.90
C LEU A 17 34.07 17.57 4.44
N SER A 18 33.87 16.47 3.71
CA SER A 18 33.13 16.51 2.45
C SER A 18 31.68 16.86 2.76
N ALA A 19 31.10 17.79 2.00
CA ALA A 19 29.68 18.11 2.15
C ALA A 19 28.84 16.84 1.87
N GLN A 20 27.95 16.50 2.80
CA GLN A 20 27.06 15.35 2.65
C GLN A 20 26.24 15.48 1.37
N ILE A 21 26.29 14.46 0.50
CA ILE A 21 25.50 14.43 -0.73
C ILE A 21 24.02 14.38 -0.34
N LYS A 22 23.21 15.23 -0.98
CA LYS A 22 21.77 15.37 -0.72
C LYS A 22 20.94 14.95 -1.93
N ASP A 23 19.82 14.28 -1.68
CA ASP A 23 18.79 13.98 -2.65
C ASP A 23 17.62 14.95 -2.47
N THR A 24 17.22 15.65 -3.54
CA THR A 24 16.24 16.74 -3.45
C THR A 24 14.84 16.27 -3.05
N LEU A 25 14.46 15.04 -3.40
CA LEU A 25 13.19 14.45 -3.00
C LEU A 25 13.25 14.00 -1.54
N ALA A 26 14.33 13.33 -1.14
CA ALA A 26 14.55 12.89 0.23
C ALA A 26 14.54 14.05 1.22
N GLU A 27 15.23 15.17 0.91
CA GLU A 27 15.22 16.37 1.76
C GLU A 27 13.80 16.89 2.00
N LYS A 28 12.93 16.85 0.97
CA LYS A 28 11.52 17.22 1.14
C LYS A 28 10.79 16.21 2.00
N MET A 29 10.97 14.91 1.76
CA MET A 29 10.31 13.87 2.56
C MET A 29 10.65 13.97 4.06
N LEU A 30 11.90 14.32 4.41
CA LEU A 30 12.28 14.58 5.80
C LEU A 30 11.44 15.69 6.44
N VAL A 31 11.18 16.78 5.71
CA VAL A 31 10.41 17.92 6.20
C VAL A 31 8.94 17.57 6.42
N TYR A 32 8.37 16.68 5.59
CA TYR A 32 6.98 16.25 5.71
C TYR A 32 6.75 15.12 6.74
N GLN A 33 7.80 14.50 7.28
CA GLN A 33 7.64 13.39 8.22
C GLN A 33 7.01 13.87 9.52
N LEU A 34 5.94 13.21 9.94
CA LEU A 34 5.22 13.56 11.17
C LEU A 34 5.99 13.10 12.43
N PRO A 35 5.74 13.71 13.59
CA PRO A 35 6.35 13.29 14.86
C PRO A 35 6.23 11.80 15.17
N ILE A 36 5.11 11.15 14.86
CA ILE A 36 4.89 9.70 15.06
C ILE A 36 5.71 8.81 14.11
N GLY A 37 6.26 9.37 13.03
CA GLY A 37 7.13 8.69 12.07
C GLY A 37 6.51 8.39 10.71
N GLY A 38 5.17 8.42 10.60
CA GLY A 38 4.46 8.27 9.34
C GLY A 38 4.45 9.56 8.50
N TRP A 39 3.82 9.47 7.33
CA TRP A 39 3.54 10.60 6.45
C TRP A 39 2.05 10.71 6.17
N GLY A 40 1.59 11.92 5.89
CA GLY A 40 0.24 12.17 5.40
C GLY A 40 0.14 12.13 3.87
N LYS A 41 -1.07 11.90 3.36
CA LYS A 41 -1.43 12.21 1.97
C LYS A 41 -1.91 13.66 1.79
N GLN A 42 -2.30 14.29 2.88
CA GLN A 42 -2.79 15.66 2.94
C GLN A 42 -2.26 16.35 4.21
N LEU A 43 -2.18 17.68 4.15
CA LEU A 43 -1.93 18.53 5.31
C LEU A 43 -3.24 18.85 6.04
N ASP A 44 -3.13 19.49 7.20
CA ASP A 44 -4.28 19.88 8.04
C ASP A 44 -5.31 20.74 7.29
N ASP A 45 -4.85 21.62 6.40
CA ASP A 45 -5.71 22.45 5.54
C ASP A 45 -6.33 21.69 4.35
N LYS A 46 -6.19 20.36 4.31
CA LYS A 46 -6.64 19.43 3.26
C LYS A 46 -5.88 19.54 1.94
N SER A 47 -4.86 20.40 1.83
CA SER A 47 -3.99 20.41 0.65
C SER A 47 -3.27 19.08 0.51
N VAL A 48 -3.13 18.60 -0.73
CA VAL A 48 -2.49 17.32 -1.02
C VAL A 48 -0.97 17.45 -0.94
N VAL A 49 -0.31 16.48 -0.30
CA VAL A 49 1.14 16.42 -0.26
C VAL A 49 1.70 16.34 -1.68
N ASN A 50 2.56 17.29 -2.03
CA ASN A 50 3.13 17.40 -3.37
C ASN A 50 4.62 17.77 -3.29
N TYR A 51 5.48 16.76 -3.48
CA TYR A 51 6.92 16.94 -3.44
C TYR A 51 7.51 17.71 -4.63
N ASN A 52 6.71 18.05 -5.66
CA ASN A 52 7.17 18.90 -6.76
C ASN A 52 7.17 20.39 -6.40
N LEU A 53 6.45 20.80 -5.36
CA LEU A 53 6.40 22.20 -4.93
C LEU A 53 7.69 22.63 -4.23
N PRO A 54 8.12 23.90 -4.34
CA PRO A 54 9.18 24.45 -3.51
C PRO A 54 8.71 24.55 -2.05
N LEU A 55 9.63 24.39 -1.10
CA LEU A 55 9.37 24.57 0.33
C LEU A 55 9.45 26.06 0.71
N ASP A 56 8.46 26.85 0.31
CA ASP A 56 8.35 28.23 0.74
C ASP A 56 7.89 28.35 2.22
N LYS A 57 7.93 29.57 2.76
CA LYS A 57 7.59 29.84 4.16
C LYS A 57 6.16 29.45 4.52
N ASP A 58 5.22 29.61 3.59
CA ASP A 58 3.81 29.33 3.83
C ASP A 58 3.56 27.83 3.85
N LEU A 59 4.13 27.09 2.91
CA LEU A 59 4.06 25.63 2.89
C LEU A 59 4.74 25.01 4.12
N LEU A 60 5.91 25.52 4.53
CA LEU A 60 6.58 25.06 5.75
C LEU A 60 5.73 25.27 7.00
N LYS A 61 5.02 26.39 7.10
CA LYS A 61 4.09 26.65 8.21
C LYS A 61 2.95 25.62 8.23
N LYS A 62 2.38 25.29 7.06
CA LYS A 62 1.30 24.30 6.93
C LYS A 62 1.76 22.88 7.27
N ILE A 63 2.95 22.49 6.79
CA ILE A 63 3.55 21.20 7.13
C ILE A 63 3.75 21.11 8.65
N LYS A 64 4.34 22.13 9.27
CA LYS A 64 4.57 22.17 10.73
C LYS A 64 3.28 22.14 11.55
N ALA A 65 2.18 22.68 11.01
CA ALA A 65 0.88 22.65 11.67
C ALA A 65 0.16 21.29 11.55
N THR A 66 0.62 20.41 10.65
CA THR A 66 0.00 19.10 10.43
C THR A 66 0.45 18.12 11.52
N GLY A 67 -0.51 17.61 12.30
CA GLY A 67 -0.25 16.68 13.41
C GLY A 67 -0.36 15.20 13.03
N ASP A 68 -0.04 14.34 13.99
CA ASP A 68 0.05 12.88 13.82
C ASP A 68 -1.25 12.21 13.36
N ASP A 69 -2.41 12.84 13.61
CA ASP A 69 -3.72 12.34 13.13
C ASP A 69 -3.84 12.29 11.59
N HIS A 70 -2.90 12.89 10.87
CA HIS A 70 -2.80 12.84 9.41
C HIS A 70 -1.89 11.72 8.89
N ALA A 71 -1.15 11.01 9.76
CA ALA A 71 -0.32 9.89 9.35
C ALA A 71 -1.20 8.75 8.81
N THR A 72 -0.85 8.23 7.64
CA THR A 72 -1.66 7.26 6.91
C THR A 72 -0.83 6.39 5.99
N ILE A 73 -1.42 5.25 5.60
CA ILE A 73 -0.92 4.37 4.54
C ILE A 73 -1.79 4.45 3.27
N ASP A 74 -2.79 5.34 3.25
CA ASP A 74 -3.65 5.65 2.11
C ASP A 74 -2.87 6.36 0.98
N ASN A 75 -3.24 6.16 -0.28
CA ASN A 75 -2.60 6.72 -1.47
C ASN A 75 -1.06 6.54 -1.51
N ASN A 76 -0.56 5.40 -1.03
CA ASN A 76 0.87 5.09 -0.89
C ASN A 76 1.65 5.99 0.08
N ALA A 77 0.97 6.78 0.92
CA ALA A 77 1.65 7.53 1.96
C ALA A 77 2.38 6.58 2.91
N THR A 78 3.48 7.07 3.50
CA THR A 78 4.41 6.32 4.33
C THR A 78 5.23 5.27 3.56
N SER A 79 4.60 4.39 2.77
CA SER A 79 5.33 3.38 2.00
C SER A 79 6.18 3.99 0.89
N ARG A 80 5.66 4.98 0.15
CA ARG A 80 6.42 5.72 -0.87
C ARG A 80 7.66 6.38 -0.28
N GLU A 81 7.49 7.07 0.85
CA GLU A 81 8.57 7.82 1.51
C GLU A 81 9.64 6.89 2.06
N ILE A 82 9.27 5.80 2.72
CA ILE A 82 10.25 4.81 3.20
C ILE A 82 11.10 4.26 2.04
N ASN A 83 10.46 3.82 0.95
CA ASN A 83 11.19 3.28 -0.21
C ASN A 83 12.11 4.33 -0.85
N ALA A 84 11.64 5.57 -1.01
CA ALA A 84 12.44 6.65 -1.59
C ALA A 84 13.62 7.04 -0.69
N LEU A 85 13.44 7.09 0.63
CA LEU A 85 14.50 7.39 1.59
C LEU A 85 15.55 6.29 1.66
N ILE A 86 15.14 5.02 1.64
CA ILE A 86 16.07 3.89 1.54
C ILE A 86 16.88 3.96 0.24
N LYS A 87 16.21 4.28 -0.88
CA LYS A 87 16.90 4.42 -2.17
C LYS A 87 17.87 5.60 -2.18
N ALA A 88 17.48 6.74 -1.62
CA ALA A 88 18.35 7.91 -1.50
C ALA A 88 19.53 7.62 -0.58
N TYR A 89 19.35 6.87 0.50
CA TYR A 89 20.44 6.43 1.35
C TYR A 89 21.42 5.52 0.59
N SER A 90 20.93 4.58 -0.23
CA SER A 90 21.80 3.64 -0.93
C SER A 90 22.80 4.35 -1.87
N THR A 91 22.43 5.51 -2.42
CA THR A 91 23.27 6.34 -3.29
C THR A 91 24.07 7.41 -2.56
N THR A 92 23.48 8.12 -1.59
CA THR A 92 24.09 9.29 -0.93
C THR A 92 24.85 8.96 0.35
N LYS A 93 24.54 7.81 0.97
CA LYS A 93 24.99 7.43 2.32
C LYS A 93 24.65 8.46 3.42
N ASN A 94 23.64 9.31 3.20
CA ASN A 94 23.23 10.30 4.20
C ASN A 94 22.45 9.63 5.35
N PRO A 95 23.00 9.57 6.57
CA PRO A 95 22.40 8.81 7.67
C PRO A 95 21.01 9.33 8.09
N GLU A 96 20.68 10.60 7.84
CA GLU A 96 19.35 11.12 8.17
C GLU A 96 18.24 10.49 7.31
N TYR A 97 18.54 10.05 6.08
CA TYR A 97 17.57 9.35 5.24
C TYR A 97 17.26 7.97 5.79
N LEU A 98 18.28 7.21 6.18
CA LEU A 98 18.10 5.90 6.82
C LEU A 98 17.31 6.04 8.13
N LYS A 99 17.71 6.97 8.99
CA LYS A 99 17.04 7.23 10.27
C LYS A 99 15.56 7.59 10.09
N SER A 100 15.25 8.42 9.10
CA SER A 100 13.85 8.78 8.79
C SER A 100 13.07 7.57 8.25
N ALA A 101 13.66 6.76 7.36
CA ALA A 101 13.05 5.53 6.88
C ALA A 101 12.76 4.54 8.01
N GLU A 102 13.70 4.33 8.94
CA GLU A 102 13.54 3.47 10.11
C GLU A 102 12.45 3.95 11.07
N LYS A 103 12.29 5.27 11.20
CA LYS A 103 11.16 5.85 11.94
C LYS A 103 9.82 5.57 11.26
N GLY A 104 9.78 5.61 9.92
CA GLY A 104 8.63 5.18 9.13
C GLY A 104 8.30 3.69 9.30
N ILE A 105 9.31 2.83 9.27
CA ILE A 105 9.17 1.38 9.53
C ILE A 105 8.64 1.14 10.94
N SER A 106 9.15 1.88 11.92
CA SER A 106 8.67 1.81 13.31
C SER A 106 7.20 2.24 13.43
N TYR A 107 6.77 3.23 12.66
CA TYR A 107 5.35 3.62 12.58
C TYR A 107 4.47 2.49 12.00
N LEU A 108 4.90 1.83 10.92
CA LEU A 108 4.17 0.68 10.36
C LEU A 108 4.04 -0.46 11.39
N LEU A 109 5.11 -0.75 12.13
CA LEU A 109 5.08 -1.75 13.20
C LEU A 109 4.15 -1.34 14.36
N LEU A 110 4.10 -0.05 14.69
CA LEU A 110 3.28 0.49 15.77
C LEU A 110 1.78 0.40 15.46
N MET A 111 1.38 0.68 14.22
CA MET A 111 -0.05 0.71 13.84
C MET A 111 -0.66 -0.67 13.62
N GLN A 112 0.15 -1.73 13.50
CA GLN A 112 -0.36 -3.07 13.24
C GLN A 112 -1.18 -3.59 14.43
N TYR A 113 -2.41 -4.02 14.16
CA TYR A 113 -3.27 -4.64 15.16
C TYR A 113 -2.75 -6.00 15.62
N LYS A 114 -3.21 -6.44 16.80
CA LYS A 114 -2.86 -7.77 17.35
C LYS A 114 -3.25 -8.92 16.42
N ASN A 115 -4.34 -8.77 15.66
CA ASN A 115 -4.80 -9.75 14.67
C ASN A 115 -4.02 -9.70 13.33
N GLY A 116 -3.06 -8.79 13.19
CA GLY A 116 -2.19 -8.65 12.03
C GLY A 116 -2.64 -7.64 10.97
N GLY A 117 -3.86 -7.12 11.08
CA GLY A 117 -4.40 -6.11 10.17
C GLY A 117 -3.81 -4.71 10.38
N PHE A 118 -3.97 -3.85 9.39
CA PHE A 118 -3.49 -2.46 9.42
C PHE A 118 -4.66 -1.49 9.23
N PRO A 119 -4.80 -0.46 10.07
CA PRO A 119 -5.74 0.63 9.83
C PRO A 119 -5.29 1.50 8.66
N GLN A 120 -6.21 2.28 8.09
CA GLN A 120 -5.87 3.26 7.07
C GLN A 120 -5.07 4.44 7.65
N TYR A 121 -5.44 4.91 8.85
CA TYR A 121 -4.76 5.99 9.59
C TYR A 121 -4.40 5.52 10.99
N TYR A 122 -3.34 6.09 11.56
CA TYR A 122 -2.98 5.88 12.95
C TYR A 122 -2.26 7.13 13.49
N PRO A 123 -2.66 7.70 14.64
CA PRO A 123 -3.58 7.15 15.65
C PRO A 123 -5.06 7.42 15.39
N ASN A 124 -5.40 8.17 14.33
CA ASN A 124 -6.77 8.54 14.03
C ASN A 124 -7.64 7.32 13.64
N SER A 125 -8.53 6.93 14.55
CA SER A 125 -9.41 5.77 14.40
C SER A 125 -10.85 6.14 14.00
N GLY A 126 -11.10 7.37 13.54
CA GLY A 126 -12.45 7.82 13.20
C GLY A 126 -13.03 7.15 11.95
N LEU A 127 -14.34 6.91 11.93
CA LEU A 127 -15.07 6.35 10.78
C LEU A 127 -14.48 4.99 10.34
N TYR A 128 -14.32 4.79 9.03
CA TYR A 128 -13.72 3.60 8.43
C TYR A 128 -12.18 3.56 8.57
N ARG A 129 -11.53 4.62 9.07
CA ARG A 129 -10.06 4.71 9.11
C ARG A 129 -9.41 3.64 10.00
N LYS A 130 -10.16 3.15 10.98
CA LYS A 130 -9.72 2.08 11.89
C LYS A 130 -9.83 0.67 11.31
N GLN A 131 -10.60 0.46 10.23
CA GLN A 131 -10.80 -0.85 9.65
C GLN A 131 -9.48 -1.44 9.13
N VAL A 132 -9.37 -2.77 9.09
CA VAL A 132 -8.29 -3.41 8.34
C VAL A 132 -8.46 -3.04 6.87
N THR A 133 -7.49 -2.32 6.31
CA THR A 133 -7.67 -1.61 5.04
C THR A 133 -6.78 -2.17 3.95
N TYR A 134 -7.39 -2.83 2.96
CA TYR A 134 -6.73 -3.20 1.71
C TYR A 134 -6.88 -2.14 0.62
N ASN A 135 -7.92 -1.28 0.69
CA ASN A 135 -8.17 -0.20 -0.27
C ASN A 135 -6.88 0.58 -0.62
N ASP A 136 -6.69 0.85 -1.90
CA ASP A 136 -5.51 1.50 -2.47
C ASP A 136 -4.20 0.75 -2.14
N ASN A 137 -4.27 -0.57 -1.99
CA ASN A 137 -3.19 -1.45 -1.52
C ASN A 137 -2.57 -1.04 -0.17
N ALA A 138 -3.30 -0.31 0.68
CA ALA A 138 -2.76 0.27 1.92
C ALA A 138 -1.98 -0.76 2.77
N MET A 139 -2.66 -1.79 3.27
CA MET A 139 -2.03 -2.86 4.05
C MET A 139 -0.97 -3.63 3.25
N ILE A 140 -1.18 -3.85 1.95
CA ILE A 140 -0.23 -4.61 1.11
C ILE A 140 1.08 -3.85 0.90
N ASN A 141 1.03 -2.53 0.71
CA ASN A 141 2.20 -1.68 0.62
C ASN A 141 2.98 -1.65 1.94
N ALA A 142 2.28 -1.54 3.08
CA ALA A 142 2.90 -1.62 4.40
C ALA A 142 3.59 -2.97 4.62
N LEU A 143 2.91 -4.07 4.33
CA LEU A 143 3.47 -5.41 4.44
C LEU A 143 4.63 -5.67 3.48
N THR A 144 4.61 -5.08 2.28
CA THR A 144 5.71 -5.20 1.32
C THR A 144 6.96 -4.49 1.81
N VAL A 145 6.82 -3.31 2.43
CA VAL A 145 7.93 -2.63 3.11
C VAL A 145 8.50 -3.52 4.22
N LEU A 146 7.64 -4.04 5.11
CA LEU A 146 8.08 -4.89 6.21
C LEU A 146 8.70 -6.21 5.73
N TYR A 147 8.22 -6.78 4.62
CA TYR A 147 8.83 -7.94 3.97
C TYR A 147 10.23 -7.61 3.46
N ASN A 148 10.42 -6.49 2.76
CA ASN A 148 11.74 -6.07 2.29
C ASN A 148 12.71 -5.83 3.46
N VAL A 149 12.23 -5.24 4.56
CA VAL A 149 13.00 -5.08 5.81
C VAL A 149 13.40 -6.44 6.38
N ALA A 150 12.45 -7.34 6.57
CA ALA A 150 12.68 -8.67 7.15
C ALA A 150 13.69 -9.49 6.33
N GLU A 151 13.62 -9.38 5.01
CA GLU A 151 14.44 -10.16 4.07
C GLU A 151 15.73 -9.45 3.66
N GLY A 152 15.92 -8.18 4.04
CA GLY A 152 17.04 -7.35 3.57
C GLY A 152 17.08 -7.17 2.05
N LYS A 153 15.92 -7.10 1.40
CA LYS A 153 15.78 -6.99 -0.07
C LYS A 153 15.58 -5.54 -0.49
N ASN A 154 15.86 -5.22 -1.76
CA ASN A 154 15.57 -3.91 -2.35
C ASN A 154 16.22 -2.73 -1.60
N ASP A 155 17.52 -2.84 -1.28
CA ASP A 155 18.31 -1.87 -0.52
C ASP A 155 17.97 -1.76 0.99
N PHE A 156 17.07 -2.61 1.52
CA PHE A 156 16.70 -2.63 2.95
C PHE A 156 17.68 -3.46 3.83
N ASP A 157 18.77 -3.99 3.27
CA ASP A 157 19.81 -4.72 4.00
C ASP A 157 20.50 -3.87 5.08
N VAL A 158 20.44 -2.55 4.95
CA VAL A 158 21.06 -1.56 5.85
C VAL A 158 20.24 -1.25 7.11
N VAL A 159 18.98 -1.68 7.17
CA VAL A 159 18.07 -1.39 8.30
C VAL A 159 18.50 -2.11 9.57
N ASP A 160 18.29 -1.48 10.73
CA ASP A 160 18.58 -2.03 12.05
C ASP A 160 18.01 -3.45 12.23
N SER A 161 18.87 -4.35 12.72
CA SER A 161 18.55 -5.77 12.89
C SER A 161 17.31 -6.02 13.79
N LYS A 162 17.05 -5.17 14.79
CA LYS A 162 15.86 -5.33 15.65
C LYS A 162 14.58 -5.00 14.88
N LEU A 163 14.64 -4.05 13.94
CA LEU A 163 13.51 -3.77 13.05
C LEU A 163 13.29 -4.92 12.06
N LYS A 164 14.34 -5.59 11.59
CA LYS A 164 14.21 -6.80 10.74
C LYS A 164 13.44 -7.92 11.45
N GLU A 165 13.83 -8.26 12.68
CA GLU A 165 13.15 -9.30 13.45
C GLU A 165 11.68 -8.94 13.75
N LYS A 166 11.41 -7.70 14.15
CA LYS A 166 10.03 -7.23 14.35
C LYS A 166 9.21 -7.28 13.06
N SER A 167 9.82 -6.92 11.93
CA SER A 167 9.17 -6.93 10.62
C SER A 167 8.83 -8.34 10.17
N LYS A 168 9.70 -9.32 10.43
CA LYS A 168 9.40 -10.74 10.16
C LYS A 168 8.15 -11.22 10.89
N ILE A 169 8.04 -10.90 12.18
CA ILE A 169 6.86 -11.21 13.00
C ILE A 169 5.61 -10.49 12.47
N ALA A 170 5.75 -9.21 12.12
CA ALA A 170 4.65 -8.41 11.59
C ALA A 170 4.14 -8.95 10.24
N VAL A 171 5.04 -9.36 9.34
CA VAL A 171 4.68 -9.98 8.06
C VAL A 171 3.92 -11.28 8.28
N GLN A 172 4.38 -12.15 9.19
CA GLN A 172 3.67 -13.38 9.51
C GLN A 172 2.23 -13.11 9.99
N LYS A 173 2.04 -12.18 10.92
CA LYS A 173 0.70 -11.78 11.38
C LYS A 173 -0.14 -11.19 10.25
N GLY A 174 0.46 -10.40 9.37
CA GLY A 174 -0.20 -9.85 8.20
C GLY A 174 -0.73 -10.93 7.26
N ILE A 175 0.07 -11.95 6.98
CA ILE A 175 -0.33 -13.13 6.18
C ILE A 175 -1.48 -13.86 6.88
N GLU A 176 -1.41 -14.10 8.19
CA GLU A 176 -2.50 -14.72 8.94
C GLU A 176 -3.80 -13.91 8.85
N CYS A 177 -3.72 -12.58 8.94
CA CYS A 177 -4.87 -11.69 8.75
C CYS A 177 -5.44 -11.79 7.34
N ILE A 178 -4.60 -11.79 6.31
CA ILE A 178 -4.99 -11.97 4.91
C ILE A 178 -5.75 -13.29 4.73
N LEU A 179 -5.21 -14.40 5.24
CA LEU A 179 -5.85 -15.71 5.12
C LEU A 179 -7.19 -15.76 5.88
N LYS A 180 -7.28 -15.15 7.06
CA LYS A 180 -8.52 -15.08 7.86
C LYS A 180 -9.59 -14.18 7.26
N THR A 181 -9.20 -13.19 6.46
CA THR A 181 -10.13 -12.24 5.83
C THR A 181 -10.54 -12.67 4.42
N GLN A 182 -9.98 -13.75 3.87
CA GLN A 182 -10.42 -14.27 2.57
C GLN A 182 -11.89 -14.71 2.67
N VAL A 183 -12.74 -14.14 1.83
CA VAL A 183 -14.19 -14.36 1.92
C VAL A 183 -14.52 -15.79 1.50
N LEU A 184 -15.32 -16.47 2.32
CA LEU A 184 -15.83 -17.81 2.02
C LEU A 184 -17.23 -17.73 1.40
N GLN A 185 -17.41 -18.30 0.22
CA GLN A 185 -18.72 -18.51 -0.38
C GLN A 185 -19.02 -20.01 -0.40
N LYS A 186 -20.06 -20.42 0.32
CA LYS A 186 -20.44 -21.84 0.49
C LYS A 186 -19.25 -22.71 0.94
N GLY A 187 -18.44 -22.18 1.87
CA GLY A 187 -17.24 -22.85 2.39
C GLY A 187 -16.00 -22.81 1.50
N ASN A 188 -16.08 -22.26 0.29
CA ASN A 188 -14.95 -22.13 -0.63
C ASN A 188 -14.32 -20.73 -0.53
N PRO A 189 -12.98 -20.61 -0.39
CA PRO A 189 -12.33 -19.32 -0.45
C PRO A 189 -12.51 -18.64 -1.81
N THR A 190 -12.65 -17.32 -1.79
CA THR A 190 -12.82 -16.49 -2.99
C THR A 190 -11.72 -15.44 -3.06
N ILE A 191 -12.09 -14.17 -3.11
CA ILE A 191 -11.18 -13.03 -3.04
C ILE A 191 -11.46 -12.24 -1.75
N TRP A 192 -11.01 -10.99 -1.68
CA TRP A 192 -11.15 -10.13 -0.50
C TRP A 192 -12.01 -8.92 -0.79
N GLY A 193 -12.55 -8.30 0.25
CA GLY A 193 -13.04 -6.93 0.22
C GLY A 193 -11.92 -5.90 0.32
N ASP A 194 -12.29 -4.63 0.17
CA ASP A 194 -11.41 -3.47 0.29
C ASP A 194 -11.16 -3.07 1.76
N GLN A 195 -12.10 -3.37 2.66
CA GLN A 195 -11.95 -3.15 4.11
C GLN A 195 -12.71 -4.17 4.96
N TYR A 196 -12.24 -4.34 6.19
CA TYR A 196 -12.79 -5.27 7.17
C TYR A 196 -12.85 -4.64 8.56
N ASN A 197 -13.87 -4.99 9.32
CA ASN A 197 -13.94 -4.60 10.73
C ASN A 197 -12.70 -5.09 11.50
N GLU A 198 -12.07 -4.20 12.26
CA GLU A 198 -10.80 -4.44 12.94
C GLU A 198 -10.87 -5.44 14.09
N ILE A 199 -12.08 -5.77 14.55
CA ILE A 199 -12.34 -6.70 15.64
C ILE A 199 -12.83 -8.04 15.07
N THR A 200 -13.89 -8.01 14.25
CA THR A 200 -14.57 -9.23 13.78
C THR A 200 -13.95 -9.84 12.53
N LEU A 201 -13.11 -9.09 11.81
CA LEU A 201 -12.54 -9.47 10.51
C LEU A 201 -13.60 -9.82 9.45
N GLN A 202 -14.82 -9.30 9.60
CA GLN A 202 -15.85 -9.38 8.56
C GLN A 202 -15.72 -8.20 7.59
N PRO A 203 -15.99 -8.40 6.29
CA PRO A 203 -16.07 -7.32 5.32
C PRO A 203 -16.97 -6.19 5.82
N ASP A 204 -16.54 -4.95 5.63
CA ASP A 204 -17.25 -3.76 6.10
C ASP A 204 -17.31 -2.71 4.99
N LYS A 205 -18.16 -1.70 5.15
CA LYS A 205 -18.25 -0.57 4.20
C LYS A 205 -17.25 0.53 4.56
N ALA A 206 -16.82 1.31 3.58
CA ALA A 206 -16.04 2.54 3.80
C ALA A 206 -16.87 3.79 3.51
N ARG A 207 -16.60 4.46 2.38
CA ARG A 207 -17.39 5.62 1.94
C ARG A 207 -18.79 5.17 1.53
N ALA A 208 -19.74 6.10 1.43
CA ALA A 208 -21.13 5.77 1.08
C ALA A 208 -21.25 4.94 -0.22
N PHE A 209 -20.40 5.21 -1.20
CA PHE A 209 -20.35 4.51 -2.49
C PHE A 209 -19.45 3.25 -2.49
N GLU A 210 -18.98 2.79 -1.33
CA GLU A 210 -18.16 1.60 -1.15
C GLU A 210 -18.86 0.62 -0.20
N PRO A 211 -19.88 -0.08 -0.70
CA PRO A 211 -20.64 -1.04 0.09
C PRO A 211 -19.80 -2.28 0.41
N ILE A 212 -20.28 -3.07 1.37
CA ILE A 212 -19.71 -4.39 1.69
C ILE A 212 -19.70 -5.24 0.42
N SER A 213 -18.51 -5.58 -0.06
CA SER A 213 -18.33 -6.24 -1.35
C SER A 213 -16.98 -6.93 -1.45
N LEU A 214 -16.84 -7.80 -2.44
CA LEU A 214 -15.54 -8.28 -2.92
C LEU A 214 -14.91 -7.21 -3.82
N ALA A 215 -13.63 -6.91 -3.62
CA ALA A 215 -12.90 -5.85 -4.30
C ALA A 215 -11.80 -6.43 -5.21
N THR A 216 -11.95 -6.29 -6.52
CA THR A 216 -11.08 -6.97 -7.51
C THR A 216 -9.68 -6.38 -7.58
N GLY A 217 -9.57 -5.05 -7.63
CA GLY A 217 -8.27 -4.37 -7.69
C GLY A 217 -7.37 -4.70 -6.50
N GLU A 218 -7.92 -4.63 -5.28
CA GLU A 218 -7.16 -4.88 -4.05
C GLU A 218 -6.80 -6.37 -3.91
N SER A 219 -7.71 -7.25 -4.31
CA SER A 219 -7.46 -8.70 -4.31
C SER A 219 -6.28 -9.10 -5.21
N VAL A 220 -6.07 -8.41 -6.33
CA VAL A 220 -4.88 -8.63 -7.18
C VAL A 220 -3.59 -8.29 -6.42
N GLY A 221 -3.58 -7.19 -5.67
CA GLY A 221 -2.44 -6.81 -4.82
C GLY A 221 -2.15 -7.84 -3.73
N ILE A 222 -3.21 -8.34 -3.08
CA ILE A 222 -3.10 -9.40 -2.06
C ILE A 222 -2.49 -10.67 -2.65
N ILE A 223 -2.99 -11.13 -3.81
CA ILE A 223 -2.46 -12.33 -4.47
C ILE A 223 -0.97 -12.15 -4.79
N ARG A 224 -0.59 -11.00 -5.37
CA ARG A 224 0.81 -10.71 -5.68
C ARG A 224 1.69 -10.73 -4.43
N PHE A 225 1.22 -10.18 -3.32
CA PHE A 225 1.96 -10.23 -2.07
C PHE A 225 2.11 -11.67 -1.55
N LEU A 226 1.05 -12.47 -1.57
CA LEU A 226 1.08 -13.88 -1.17
C LEU A 226 2.03 -14.71 -2.05
N MET A 227 2.12 -14.41 -3.35
CA MET A 227 3.05 -15.06 -4.28
C MET A 227 4.54 -14.80 -3.96
N LEU A 228 4.86 -13.79 -3.16
CA LEU A 228 6.22 -13.51 -2.67
C LEU A 228 6.59 -14.34 -1.43
N GLN A 229 5.61 -14.95 -0.78
CA GLN A 229 5.77 -15.65 0.49
C GLN A 229 6.15 -17.13 0.28
N PRO A 230 6.66 -17.81 1.34
CA PRO A 230 6.79 -19.26 1.31
C PRO A 230 5.46 -19.94 0.97
N VAL A 231 5.50 -20.91 0.05
CA VAL A 231 4.30 -21.63 -0.40
C VAL A 231 3.93 -22.69 0.64
N THR A 232 3.09 -22.33 1.60
CA THR A 232 2.41 -23.29 2.47
C THR A 232 1.12 -23.78 1.79
N PRO A 233 0.55 -24.93 2.22
CA PRO A 233 -0.72 -25.41 1.69
C PRO A 233 -1.86 -24.38 1.76
N GLU A 234 -1.91 -23.57 2.82
CA GLU A 234 -2.91 -22.52 3.01
C GLU A 234 -2.72 -21.35 2.02
N VAL A 235 -1.47 -20.91 1.84
CA VAL A 235 -1.12 -19.85 0.88
C VAL A 235 -1.41 -20.31 -0.54
N GLU A 236 -1.01 -21.53 -0.89
CA GLU A 236 -1.29 -22.11 -2.21
C GLU A 236 -2.81 -22.18 -2.46
N LYS A 237 -3.57 -22.76 -1.52
CA LYS A 237 -5.02 -22.87 -1.62
C LYS A 237 -5.69 -21.50 -1.77
N SER A 238 -5.23 -20.51 -0.99
CA SER A 238 -5.74 -19.14 -1.03
C SER A 238 -5.55 -18.50 -2.41
N ILE A 239 -4.33 -18.54 -2.96
CA ILE A 239 -3.98 -18.01 -4.29
C ILE A 239 -4.78 -18.73 -5.38
N LYS A 240 -4.77 -20.07 -5.39
CA LYS A 240 -5.50 -20.89 -6.37
C LYS A 240 -6.99 -20.55 -6.41
N SER A 241 -7.61 -20.46 -5.23
CA SER A 241 -9.04 -20.16 -5.12
C SER A 241 -9.38 -18.75 -5.62
N ALA A 242 -8.52 -17.77 -5.30
CA ALA A 242 -8.69 -16.40 -5.76
C ALA A 242 -8.53 -16.29 -7.30
N VAL A 243 -7.50 -16.92 -7.88
CA VAL A 243 -7.31 -16.95 -9.34
C VAL A 243 -8.47 -17.66 -10.04
N LYS A 244 -8.95 -18.78 -9.49
CA LYS A 244 -10.14 -19.48 -9.99
C LYS A 244 -11.36 -18.55 -9.99
N TRP A 245 -11.58 -17.80 -8.90
CA TRP A 245 -12.67 -16.82 -8.82
C TRP A 245 -12.55 -15.76 -9.92
N PHE A 246 -11.37 -15.21 -10.17
CA PHE A 246 -11.18 -14.21 -11.23
C PHE A 246 -11.48 -14.78 -12.62
N LYS A 247 -11.03 -16.00 -12.91
CA LYS A 247 -11.32 -16.69 -14.18
C LYS A 247 -12.82 -16.91 -14.40
N GLN A 248 -13.59 -17.16 -13.34
CA GLN A 248 -15.02 -17.41 -13.39
C GLN A 248 -15.88 -16.14 -13.47
N ASN A 249 -15.38 -15.02 -12.95
CA ASN A 249 -16.17 -13.78 -12.78
C ASN A 249 -15.69 -12.62 -13.67
N LYS A 250 -14.95 -12.93 -14.74
CA LYS A 250 -14.55 -11.95 -15.75
C LYS A 250 -15.73 -11.52 -16.63
N ILE A 251 -15.66 -10.30 -17.14
CA ILE A 251 -16.60 -9.74 -18.11
C ILE A 251 -15.84 -9.67 -19.44
N GLU A 252 -16.23 -10.54 -20.37
CA GLU A 252 -15.66 -10.58 -21.72
C GLU A 252 -16.41 -9.63 -22.65
N GLY A 253 -15.71 -9.11 -23.65
CA GLY A 253 -16.33 -8.34 -24.72
C GLY A 253 -16.53 -6.86 -24.40
N TYR A 254 -15.92 -6.35 -23.33
CA TYR A 254 -16.02 -4.95 -22.92
C TYR A 254 -14.67 -4.37 -22.53
N SER A 255 -14.48 -3.08 -22.80
CA SER A 255 -13.37 -2.26 -22.34
C SER A 255 -13.86 -1.11 -21.47
N TYR A 256 -13.00 -0.62 -20.58
CA TYR A 256 -13.31 0.53 -19.71
C TYR A 256 -12.20 1.56 -19.77
N ASN A 257 -12.47 2.66 -20.46
CA ASN A 257 -11.47 3.67 -20.78
C ASN A 257 -11.73 4.98 -20.03
N VAL A 258 -10.64 5.65 -19.64
CA VAL A 258 -10.68 7.00 -19.05
C VAL A 258 -10.12 7.99 -20.06
N SER A 259 -10.94 8.94 -20.49
CA SER A 259 -10.52 10.05 -21.34
C SER A 259 -10.70 11.38 -20.61
N LYS A 260 -10.14 12.47 -21.17
CA LYS A 260 -10.40 13.84 -20.69
C LYS A 260 -11.25 14.58 -21.70
N VAL A 261 -12.41 15.07 -21.26
CA VAL A 261 -13.29 15.94 -22.05
C VAL A 261 -13.45 17.24 -21.28
N ASN A 262 -13.07 18.37 -21.90
CA ASN A 262 -13.09 19.70 -21.26
C ASN A 262 -12.38 19.72 -19.89
N GLY A 263 -11.23 19.04 -19.79
CA GLY A 263 -10.43 18.94 -18.56
C GLY A 263 -11.00 18.01 -17.48
N LYS A 264 -12.20 17.45 -17.66
CA LYS A 264 -12.83 16.48 -16.74
C LYS A 264 -12.60 15.06 -17.22
N ALA A 265 -12.40 14.14 -16.27
CA ALA A 265 -12.33 12.72 -16.59
C ALA A 265 -13.72 12.22 -17.01
N VAL A 266 -13.78 11.52 -18.15
CA VAL A 266 -14.96 10.80 -18.63
C VAL A 266 -14.60 9.33 -18.71
N ARG A 267 -15.48 8.48 -18.18
CA ARG A 267 -15.26 7.03 -18.10
C ARG A 267 -16.28 6.31 -18.97
N THR A 268 -15.77 5.61 -19.98
CA THR A 268 -16.60 4.95 -21.00
C THR A 268 -16.44 3.44 -20.89
N LEU A 269 -17.56 2.78 -20.60
CA LEU A 269 -17.74 1.34 -20.79
C LEU A 269 -18.20 1.13 -22.24
N ALA A 270 -17.45 0.37 -23.03
CA ALA A 270 -17.75 0.14 -24.44
C ALA A 270 -17.54 -1.33 -24.81
N GLU A 271 -18.28 -1.81 -25.81
CA GLU A 271 -18.04 -3.12 -26.40
C GLU A 271 -16.65 -3.19 -27.02
N ASP A 272 -15.94 -4.26 -26.72
CA ASP A 272 -14.67 -4.64 -27.33
C ASP A 272 -14.50 -6.15 -27.19
N LYS A 273 -14.77 -6.89 -28.28
CA LYS A 273 -14.83 -8.35 -28.31
C LYS A 273 -13.52 -9.04 -27.90
N ASN A 274 -12.40 -8.33 -27.91
CA ASN A 274 -11.09 -8.86 -27.56
C ASN A 274 -10.66 -8.50 -26.14
N SER A 275 -11.46 -7.74 -25.41
CA SER A 275 -11.14 -7.25 -24.07
C SER A 275 -11.82 -8.06 -22.97
N VAL A 276 -11.14 -8.09 -21.83
CA VAL A 276 -11.64 -8.68 -20.58
C VAL A 276 -11.47 -7.65 -19.46
N ILE A 277 -12.56 -7.39 -18.75
CA ILE A 277 -12.57 -6.52 -17.57
C ILE A 277 -13.21 -7.23 -16.38
N TRP A 278 -13.07 -6.62 -15.22
CA TRP A 278 -13.80 -6.96 -14.01
C TRP A 278 -14.45 -5.69 -13.47
N ALA A 279 -15.61 -5.82 -12.85
CA ALA A 279 -16.13 -4.74 -12.02
C ALA A 279 -15.20 -4.52 -10.82
N ARG A 280 -15.18 -3.32 -10.26
CA ARG A 280 -14.39 -3.03 -9.05
C ARG A 280 -14.94 -3.81 -7.87
N PHE A 281 -16.27 -3.89 -7.77
CA PHE A 281 -16.98 -4.51 -6.66
C PHE A 281 -17.94 -5.59 -7.13
N TYR A 282 -17.96 -6.70 -6.40
CA TYR A 282 -18.88 -7.81 -6.60
C TYR A 282 -19.62 -8.13 -5.30
N ASP A 283 -20.89 -8.49 -5.42
CA ASP A 283 -21.73 -8.91 -4.31
C ASP A 283 -21.14 -10.14 -3.62
N ILE A 284 -21.06 -10.06 -2.28
CA ILE A 284 -20.36 -11.05 -1.46
C ILE A 284 -21.00 -12.45 -1.51
N ASN A 285 -22.27 -12.55 -1.89
CA ASN A 285 -23.00 -13.82 -1.92
C ASN A 285 -23.18 -14.37 -3.34
N SER A 286 -23.41 -13.47 -4.31
CA SER A 286 -23.87 -13.84 -5.65
C SER A 286 -22.83 -13.65 -6.75
N ASN A 287 -21.72 -12.96 -6.47
CA ASN A 287 -20.75 -12.54 -7.48
C ASN A 287 -21.36 -11.74 -8.64
N LYS A 288 -22.44 -11.01 -8.39
CA LYS A 288 -22.94 -10.01 -9.34
C LYS A 288 -22.12 -8.74 -9.21
N PRO A 289 -21.67 -8.10 -10.31
CA PRO A 289 -21.17 -6.74 -10.27
C PRO A 289 -22.12 -5.82 -9.51
N LEU A 290 -21.60 -4.97 -8.64
CA LEU A 290 -22.38 -3.97 -7.93
C LEU A 290 -21.69 -2.61 -7.96
N PHE A 291 -22.48 -1.56 -7.75
CA PHE A 291 -22.05 -0.18 -7.82
C PHE A 291 -22.67 0.61 -6.67
N GLY A 292 -21.90 1.52 -6.07
CA GLY A 292 -22.37 2.41 -5.01
C GLY A 292 -22.59 3.83 -5.51
N ASP A 293 -23.38 4.61 -4.78
CA ASP A 293 -23.58 6.03 -5.04
C ASP A 293 -23.44 6.88 -3.76
N ARG A 294 -23.46 8.22 -3.88
CA ARG A 294 -23.26 9.12 -2.73
C ARG A 294 -24.35 9.04 -1.68
N ASP A 295 -25.55 8.60 -2.06
CA ASP A 295 -26.67 8.37 -1.17
C ASP A 295 -26.57 7.04 -0.39
N GLY A 296 -25.56 6.22 -0.66
CA GLY A 296 -25.38 4.91 -0.03
C GLY A 296 -26.18 3.79 -0.69
N SER A 297 -26.86 4.04 -1.80
CA SER A 297 -27.58 3.00 -2.55
C SER A 297 -26.61 2.02 -3.22
N VAL A 298 -27.03 0.75 -3.25
CA VAL A 298 -26.37 -0.33 -4.02
C VAL A 298 -27.16 -0.56 -5.29
N LYS A 299 -26.48 -0.46 -6.42
CA LYS A 299 -27.03 -0.60 -7.77
C LYS A 299 -26.38 -1.80 -8.43
N TYR A 300 -27.16 -2.54 -9.23
CA TYR A 300 -26.65 -3.67 -10.02
C TYR A 300 -26.57 -3.34 -11.52
N ASN A 301 -27.05 -2.17 -11.91
CA ASN A 301 -26.95 -1.65 -13.27
C ASN A 301 -26.05 -0.41 -13.27
N TYR A 302 -24.96 -0.46 -14.04
CA TYR A 302 -24.02 0.66 -14.15
C TYR A 302 -24.67 1.96 -14.64
N ASN A 303 -25.69 1.86 -15.48
CA ASN A 303 -26.40 3.02 -16.03
C ASN A 303 -27.29 3.73 -14.99
N GLU A 304 -27.53 3.13 -13.83
CA GLU A 304 -28.25 3.76 -12.73
C GLU A 304 -27.33 4.59 -11.83
N VAL A 305 -26.01 4.39 -11.89
CA VAL A 305 -25.03 5.16 -11.10
C VAL A 305 -25.04 6.62 -11.55
N SER A 306 -25.03 7.56 -10.61
CA SER A 306 -25.02 8.99 -10.90
C SER A 306 -23.86 9.37 -11.81
N GLU A 307 -24.06 10.36 -12.68
CA GLU A 307 -23.03 10.80 -13.62
C GLU A 307 -21.73 11.20 -12.90
N GLU A 308 -21.85 11.89 -11.77
CA GLU A 308 -20.71 12.31 -10.96
C GLU A 308 -19.91 11.12 -10.42
N ARG A 309 -20.56 10.03 -9.99
CA ARG A 309 -19.87 8.81 -9.55
C ARG A 309 -19.35 7.96 -10.71
N ARG A 310 -20.08 7.85 -11.81
CA ARG A 310 -19.61 7.15 -13.02
C ARG A 310 -18.33 7.75 -13.55
N ASN A 311 -18.26 9.08 -13.61
CA ASN A 311 -17.12 9.81 -14.16
C ASN A 311 -16.06 10.15 -13.10
N GLY A 312 -16.38 10.14 -11.81
CA GLY A 312 -15.45 10.44 -10.72
C GLY A 312 -14.71 9.24 -10.14
N TYR A 313 -15.17 8.01 -10.44
CA TYR A 313 -14.64 6.78 -9.86
C TYR A 313 -14.60 5.65 -10.88
N SER A 314 -13.54 4.85 -10.86
CA SER A 314 -13.40 3.74 -11.81
C SER A 314 -14.13 2.51 -11.28
N TRP A 315 -15.21 2.12 -11.97
CA TRP A 315 -16.06 0.99 -11.61
C TRP A 315 -15.69 -0.32 -12.29
N PHE A 316 -14.81 -0.28 -13.28
CA PHE A 316 -14.27 -1.45 -13.95
C PHE A 316 -12.77 -1.27 -14.19
N GLY A 317 -12.08 -2.38 -14.48
CA GLY A 317 -10.70 -2.39 -14.93
C GLY A 317 -10.26 -3.79 -15.35
N ASP A 318 -9.07 -3.86 -15.95
CA ASP A 318 -8.40 -5.08 -16.42
C ASP A 318 -7.45 -5.67 -15.36
N PHE A 319 -7.70 -5.37 -14.08
CA PHE A 319 -6.77 -5.53 -12.95
C PHE A 319 -6.07 -6.90 -12.89
N ALA A 320 -6.80 -7.97 -13.21
CA ALA A 320 -6.34 -9.35 -13.06
C ALA A 320 -5.76 -9.96 -14.36
N ASP A 321 -5.85 -9.29 -15.51
CA ASP A 321 -5.45 -9.87 -16.80
C ASP A 321 -3.98 -10.32 -16.79
N LYS A 322 -3.08 -9.39 -16.46
CA LYS A 322 -1.65 -9.69 -16.33
C LYS A 322 -1.35 -10.73 -15.25
N LEU A 323 -2.09 -10.69 -14.14
CA LEU A 323 -1.93 -11.66 -13.06
C LEU A 323 -2.20 -13.07 -13.56
N ILE A 324 -3.35 -13.29 -14.20
CA ILE A 324 -3.81 -14.62 -14.65
C ILE A 324 -2.97 -15.13 -15.82
N ASN A 325 -2.66 -14.27 -16.79
CA ASN A 325 -2.07 -14.70 -18.06
C ASN A 325 -0.54 -14.74 -18.04
N LYS A 326 0.12 -14.06 -17.09
CA LYS A 326 1.58 -13.96 -17.06
C LYS A 326 2.20 -14.26 -15.71
N GLU A 327 1.69 -13.68 -14.63
CA GLU A 327 2.36 -13.74 -13.32
C GLU A 327 2.07 -15.06 -12.60
N TYR A 328 0.81 -15.53 -12.61
CA TYR A 328 0.40 -16.77 -11.97
C TYR A 328 0.99 -18.04 -12.62
N PRO A 329 1.00 -18.20 -13.96
CA PRO A 329 1.64 -19.36 -14.60
C PRO A 329 3.13 -19.45 -14.26
N LYS A 330 3.84 -18.32 -14.24
CA LYS A 330 5.25 -18.27 -13.83
C LYS A 330 5.45 -18.66 -12.37
N TRP A 331 4.52 -18.29 -11.49
CA TRP A 331 4.57 -18.68 -10.09
C TRP A 331 4.31 -20.18 -9.90
N LEU A 332 3.37 -20.77 -10.63
CA LEU A 332 3.16 -22.22 -10.64
C LEU A 332 4.42 -22.97 -11.09
N GLU A 333 5.00 -22.55 -12.22
CA GLU A 333 6.23 -23.14 -12.78
C GLU A 333 7.40 -23.04 -11.78
N LYS A 334 7.66 -21.84 -11.26
CA LYS A 334 8.75 -21.59 -10.30
C LYS A 334 8.64 -22.49 -9.06
N ASN A 335 7.43 -22.75 -8.59
CA ASN A 335 7.19 -23.51 -7.36
C ASN A 335 6.82 -24.99 -7.63
N LYS A 336 6.81 -25.44 -8.90
CA LYS A 336 6.45 -26.80 -9.31
C LYS A 336 5.05 -27.23 -8.84
N ILE A 337 4.10 -26.29 -8.90
CA ILE A 337 2.71 -26.49 -8.49
C ILE A 337 1.88 -26.79 -9.74
N SER A 338 1.05 -27.83 -9.70
CA SER A 338 0.07 -28.08 -10.78
C SER A 338 -1.06 -27.07 -10.72
N GLU A 339 -1.64 -26.71 -11.86
CA GLU A 339 -2.76 -25.78 -11.90
C GLU A 339 -3.98 -26.25 -11.08
#